data_AF-A0A854PSZ9-F1
#
_entry.id   AF-A0A854PSZ9-F1
#
_cell.length_a   1.000
_cell.length_b   1.000
_cell.length_c   1.000
_cell.angle_alpha   90.00
_cell.angle_beta   90.00
_cell.angle_gamma   90.00
#
_symmetry.space_group_name_H-M   'P 1'
#
loop_
_entity.id
_entity.type
_entity.pdbx_description
1 polymer ?
#
loop_
_entity_poly.entity_id
_entity_poly.type
_entity_poly.pdbx_seq_one_letter_code
_entity_poly.pdbx_strand_id
1 'polypeptide(L)'
;MKKRMINLVQNPNFKWLAIVLVLLVALAVPGYSWMKADNHARAERRKSLLSPVIMIPGSSATTERFNQLVKQLNQNTPTKHSVLKIKVSTNGTLSYSGKINKNDNEPFIIVGFENNHDGYSNIKKQASWFDQAFYALSESYKFNNFKAFGHSNGGLIWTYWLEHYYCYYSDEIKIKRLMTLGTPYNFGEKNINHKTQMLENFIKNKDKLPKNLIVYSLSGGKNYESDGIVPEASVAAGKYIFQNQVKSYTAMTVTGVEADHSDLPQNKQVIKVIKQYLLEPRKLSEPQNTGQAKGQ
;
A
#
# COMPACT_ATOMS: atom_id res chain seq x y z
N MET A 1 69.68 1.31 -2.56
CA MET A 1 68.20 1.33 -2.65
C MET A 1 67.65 2.20 -3.79
N LYS A 2 68.16 3.42 -4.03
CA LYS A 2 67.71 4.30 -5.14
C LYS A 2 67.70 3.67 -6.54
N LYS A 3 68.74 2.91 -6.95
CA LYS A 3 68.80 2.26 -8.28
C LYS A 3 67.71 1.19 -8.52
N ARG A 4 67.26 0.48 -7.48
CA ARG A 4 66.19 -0.54 -7.60
C ARG A 4 64.80 0.09 -7.79
N MET A 5 64.54 1.23 -7.14
CA MET A 5 63.29 1.98 -7.37
C MET A 5 63.19 2.54 -8.79
N ILE A 6 64.30 3.00 -9.37
CA ILE A 6 64.34 3.56 -10.72
C ILE A 6 63.98 2.49 -11.79
N ASN A 7 64.48 1.26 -11.64
CA ASN A 7 64.16 0.15 -12.56
C ASN A 7 62.72 -0.36 -12.44
N LEU A 8 62.10 -0.28 -11.26
CA LEU A 8 60.71 -0.68 -11.05
C LEU A 8 59.72 0.25 -11.78
N VAL A 9 59.99 1.55 -11.77
CA VAL A 9 59.13 2.57 -12.42
C VAL A 9 59.22 2.52 -13.96
N GLN A 10 60.33 2.03 -14.52
CA GLN A 10 60.51 1.88 -15.96
C GLN A 10 59.89 0.59 -16.54
N ASN A 11 59.48 -0.36 -15.69
CA ASN A 11 58.87 -1.61 -16.15
C ASN A 11 57.40 -1.39 -16.58
N PRO A 12 57.03 -1.66 -17.84
CA PRO A 12 55.66 -1.48 -18.33
C PRO A 12 54.62 -2.29 -17.53
N ASN A 13 55.01 -3.45 -16.98
CA ASN A 13 54.11 -4.26 -16.14
C ASN A 13 53.79 -3.58 -14.81
N PHE A 14 54.73 -2.81 -14.24
CA PHE A 14 54.50 -2.04 -13.02
C PHE A 14 53.52 -0.88 -13.26
N LYS A 15 53.61 -0.23 -14.44
CA LYS A 15 52.65 0.81 -14.85
C LYS A 15 51.24 0.24 -14.98
N TRP A 16 51.07 -0.92 -15.61
CA TRP A 16 49.78 -1.60 -15.70
C TRP A 16 49.23 -2.02 -14.33
N LEU A 17 50.08 -2.53 -13.43
CA LEU A 17 49.69 -2.89 -12.08
C LEU A 17 49.21 -1.67 -11.27
N ALA A 18 49.89 -0.53 -11.42
CA ALA A 18 49.49 0.73 -10.81
C ALA A 18 48.14 1.23 -11.37
N ILE A 19 47.91 1.13 -12.68
CA ILE A 19 46.65 1.51 -13.32
C ILE A 19 45.49 0.63 -12.81
N VAL A 20 45.69 -0.69 -12.72
CA VAL A 20 44.69 -1.63 -12.19
C VAL A 20 44.38 -1.32 -10.72
N LEU A 21 45.39 -1.03 -9.91
CA LEU A 21 45.20 -0.67 -8.50
C LEU A 21 44.39 0.63 -8.37
N VAL A 22 44.70 1.65 -9.19
CA VAL A 22 43.96 2.91 -9.22
C VAL A 22 42.51 2.68 -9.63
N LEU A 23 42.25 1.85 -10.65
CA LEU A 23 40.90 1.48 -11.06
C LEU A 23 40.13 0.74 -9.95
N LEU A 24 40.79 -0.19 -9.25
CA LEU A 24 40.17 -0.92 -8.13
C LEU A 24 39.79 0.03 -7.00
N VAL A 25 40.67 0.96 -6.61
CA VAL A 25 40.37 1.97 -5.58
C VAL A 25 39.27 2.92 -6.06
N ALA A 26 39.33 3.36 -7.32
CA ALA A 26 38.32 4.23 -7.92
C ALA A 26 36.92 3.61 -7.93
N LEU A 27 36.80 2.29 -8.03
CA LEU A 27 35.53 1.57 -7.91
C LEU A 27 35.16 1.23 -6.46
N ALA A 28 36.15 0.93 -5.60
CA ALA A 28 35.91 0.54 -4.22
C ALA A 28 35.39 1.69 -3.34
N VAL A 29 35.89 2.91 -3.52
CA VAL A 29 35.47 4.10 -2.74
C VAL A 29 33.98 4.44 -2.93
N PRO A 30 33.44 4.58 -4.16
CA PRO A 30 32.01 4.79 -4.36
C PRO A 30 31.18 3.57 -3.94
N GLY A 31 31.67 2.35 -4.18
CA GLY A 31 31.00 1.12 -3.73
C GLY A 31 30.85 1.05 -2.20
N TYR A 32 31.90 1.36 -1.46
CA TYR A 32 31.87 1.41 0.01
C TYR A 32 30.93 2.50 0.54
N SER A 33 30.97 3.69 -0.07
CA SER A 33 30.10 4.81 0.34
C SER A 33 28.63 4.49 0.10
N TRP A 34 28.31 3.90 -1.06
CA TRP A 34 26.96 3.43 -1.38
C TRP A 34 26.50 2.33 -0.42
N MET A 35 27.35 1.33 -0.16
CA MET A 35 27.04 0.24 0.78
C MET A 35 26.81 0.75 2.21
N LYS A 36 27.60 1.71 2.69
CA LYS A 36 27.41 2.30 4.01
C LYS A 36 26.08 3.07 4.10
N ALA A 37 25.75 3.85 3.08
CA ALA A 37 24.50 4.61 3.02
C ALA A 37 23.26 3.68 2.95
N ASP A 38 23.32 2.65 2.11
CA ASP A 38 22.25 1.65 1.99
C ASP A 38 22.06 0.86 3.30
N ASN A 39 23.15 0.39 3.92
CA ASN A 39 23.08 -0.28 5.22
C ASN A 39 22.50 0.62 6.32
N HIS A 40 22.83 1.91 6.31
CA HIS A 40 22.26 2.87 7.25
C HIS A 40 20.75 3.03 7.03
N ALA A 41 20.31 3.26 5.79
CA ALA A 41 18.90 3.39 5.45
C ALA A 41 18.09 2.12 5.81
N ARG A 42 18.65 0.93 5.56
CA ARG A 42 18.07 -0.36 5.96
C ARG A 42 17.99 -0.50 7.47
N ALA A 43 19.02 -0.08 8.20
CA ALA A 43 19.04 -0.13 9.66
C ALA A 43 18.00 0.82 10.29
N GLU A 44 17.86 2.03 9.76
CA GLU A 44 16.80 2.97 10.16
C GLU A 44 15.42 2.37 9.90
N ARG A 45 15.20 1.82 8.70
CA ARG A 45 13.95 1.18 8.32
C ARG A 45 13.60 0.02 9.24
N ARG A 46 14.55 -0.86 9.57
CA ARG A 46 14.35 -1.99 10.49
C ARG A 46 13.98 -1.56 11.91
N LYS A 47 14.49 -0.43 12.38
CA LYS A 47 14.18 0.12 13.71
C LYS A 47 12.89 0.96 13.73
N SER A 48 12.32 1.26 12.57
CA SER A 48 11.14 2.10 12.46
C SER A 48 9.92 1.47 13.14
N LEU A 49 9.32 2.23 14.05
CA LEU A 49 8.03 1.92 14.67
C LEU A 49 6.85 2.41 13.81
N LEU A 50 7.13 3.16 12.74
CA LEU A 50 6.13 3.75 11.87
C LEU A 50 5.40 2.66 11.07
N SER A 51 4.08 2.71 11.12
CA SER A 51 3.16 1.79 10.45
C SER A 51 2.01 2.63 9.85
N PRO A 52 2.28 3.43 8.79
CA PRO A 52 1.29 4.35 8.27
C PRO A 52 0.09 3.60 7.68
N VAL A 53 -1.06 4.27 7.66
CA VAL A 53 -2.22 3.85 6.87
C VAL A 53 -2.27 4.71 5.61
N ILE A 54 -1.97 4.10 4.48
CA ILE A 54 -1.96 4.76 3.18
C ILE A 54 -3.35 4.59 2.54
N MET A 55 -3.99 5.70 2.21
CA MET A 55 -5.38 5.77 1.75
C MET A 55 -5.43 6.30 0.32
N ILE A 56 -6.15 5.61 -0.57
CA ILE A 56 -6.37 6.03 -1.95
C ILE A 56 -7.88 6.20 -2.20
N PRO A 57 -8.35 7.39 -2.64
CA PRO A 57 -9.77 7.64 -2.90
C PRO A 57 -10.20 7.11 -4.29
N GLY A 58 -11.50 7.19 -4.56
CA GLY A 58 -12.10 6.80 -5.84
C GLY A 58 -11.97 7.82 -6.96
N SER A 59 -12.69 7.59 -8.06
CA SER A 59 -12.76 8.53 -9.18
C SER A 59 -13.41 9.86 -8.80
N SER A 60 -13.04 10.92 -9.54
CA SER A 60 -13.49 12.30 -9.35
C SER A 60 -13.24 12.87 -7.93
N ALA A 61 -12.51 12.14 -7.09
CA ALA A 61 -12.19 12.53 -5.74
C ALA A 61 -10.87 13.29 -5.68
N THR A 62 -10.81 14.29 -4.80
CA THR A 62 -9.57 14.96 -4.41
C THR A 62 -9.01 14.32 -3.14
N THR A 63 -7.84 14.78 -2.69
CA THR A 63 -7.24 14.42 -1.40
C THR A 63 -8.13 14.77 -0.19
N GLU A 64 -9.19 15.55 -0.40
CA GLU A 64 -10.11 15.98 0.65
C GLU A 64 -11.19 14.94 0.96
N ARG A 65 -11.39 13.92 0.09
CA ARG A 65 -12.46 12.92 0.24
C ARG A 65 -12.44 12.19 1.58
N PHE A 66 -11.26 11.99 2.17
CA PHE A 66 -11.14 11.31 3.46
C PHE A 66 -11.04 12.25 4.67
N ASN A 67 -11.17 13.58 4.51
CA ASN A 67 -11.06 14.51 5.63
C ASN A 67 -12.03 14.18 6.77
N GLN A 68 -13.28 13.91 6.43
CA GLN A 68 -14.30 13.60 7.42
C GLN A 68 -14.07 12.23 8.06
N LEU A 69 -13.73 11.21 7.27
CA LEU A 69 -13.35 9.89 7.77
C LEU A 69 -12.21 10.03 8.79
N VAL A 70 -11.13 10.73 8.42
CA VAL A 70 -9.97 10.95 9.28
C VAL A 70 -10.35 11.72 10.54
N LYS A 71 -11.19 12.77 10.43
CA LYS A 71 -11.72 13.51 11.57
C LYS A 71 -12.47 12.58 12.52
N GLN A 72 -13.33 11.70 12.02
CA GLN A 72 -14.10 10.75 12.82
C GLN A 72 -13.25 9.62 13.40
N LEU A 73 -12.23 9.15 12.67
CA LEU A 73 -11.27 8.16 13.18
C LEU A 73 -10.48 8.74 14.35
N ASN A 74 -10.08 10.01 14.25
CA ASN A 74 -9.40 10.76 15.31
C ASN A 74 -10.33 11.22 16.45
N GLN A 75 -11.65 11.11 16.32
CA GLN A 75 -12.58 11.37 17.41
C GLN A 75 -12.55 10.22 18.42
N ASN A 76 -12.49 10.58 19.70
CA ASN A 76 -12.59 9.65 20.83
C ASN A 76 -11.58 8.50 20.81
N THR A 77 -10.37 8.77 20.30
CA THR A 77 -9.21 7.86 20.36
C THR A 77 -8.11 8.48 21.23
N PRO A 78 -7.42 7.68 22.07
CA PRO A 78 -6.28 8.15 22.86
C PRO A 78 -5.13 8.62 21.97
N THR A 79 -4.97 8.00 20.80
CA THR A 79 -3.92 8.30 19.81
C THR A 79 -4.49 9.15 18.70
N LYS A 80 -3.86 10.31 18.45
CA LYS A 80 -4.21 11.20 17.33
C LYS A 80 -3.31 10.89 16.14
N HIS A 81 -3.91 10.46 15.05
CA HIS A 81 -3.24 10.20 13.79
C HIS A 81 -3.09 11.51 13.01
N SER A 82 -1.84 11.91 12.80
CA SER A 82 -1.45 13.00 11.91
C SER A 82 -1.74 12.65 10.45
N VAL A 83 -1.84 13.68 9.61
CA VAL A 83 -2.31 13.52 8.23
C VAL A 83 -1.32 14.17 7.28
N LEU A 84 -0.84 13.37 6.33
CA LEU A 84 -0.11 13.84 5.16
C LEU A 84 -0.96 13.55 3.92
N LYS A 85 -1.06 14.52 3.02
CA LYS A 85 -1.73 14.40 1.74
C LYS A 85 -0.73 14.58 0.63
N ILE A 86 -0.85 13.75 -0.40
CA ILE A 86 -0.03 13.79 -1.59
C ILE A 86 -0.96 13.83 -2.79
N LYS A 87 -0.80 14.85 -3.63
CA LYS A 87 -1.43 14.92 -4.94
C LYS A 87 -0.37 14.63 -5.99
N VAL A 88 -0.60 13.62 -6.82
CA VAL A 88 0.25 13.29 -7.97
C VAL A 88 -0.34 13.93 -9.22
N SER A 89 0.41 14.82 -9.86
CA SER A 89 0.00 15.44 -11.13
C SER A 89 0.21 14.50 -12.32
N THR A 90 -0.39 14.85 -13.45
CA THR A 90 -0.33 14.06 -14.70
C THR A 90 1.08 13.87 -15.26
N ASN A 91 2.01 14.78 -14.92
CA ASN A 91 3.44 14.66 -15.25
C ASN A 91 4.27 13.94 -14.17
N GLY A 92 3.66 13.43 -13.11
CA GLY A 92 4.33 12.71 -12.02
C GLY A 92 4.83 13.58 -10.86
N THR A 93 4.67 14.90 -10.91
CA THR A 93 5.08 15.78 -9.79
C THR A 93 4.23 15.52 -8.54
N LEU A 94 4.90 15.47 -7.38
CA LEU A 94 4.28 15.24 -6.08
C LEU A 94 4.09 16.58 -5.35
N SER A 95 2.85 16.92 -5.01
CA SER A 95 2.51 18.06 -4.16
C SER A 95 2.05 17.58 -2.79
N TYR A 96 2.60 18.16 -1.73
CA TYR A 96 2.38 17.71 -0.35
C TYR A 96 1.59 18.75 0.45
N SER A 97 0.69 18.30 1.31
CA SER A 97 0.05 19.14 2.33
C SER A 97 -0.20 18.36 3.63
N GLY A 98 -0.23 19.06 4.76
CA GLY A 98 -0.22 18.42 6.08
C GLY A 98 1.19 17.97 6.51
N LYS A 99 1.26 17.12 7.54
CA LYS A 99 2.53 16.61 8.09
C LYS A 99 2.33 15.36 8.93
N ILE A 100 3.39 14.56 9.03
CA ILE A 100 3.49 13.45 9.99
C ILE A 100 4.13 13.97 11.27
N ASN A 101 3.49 13.74 12.42
CA ASN A 101 4.01 14.18 13.71
C ASN A 101 5.08 13.20 14.23
N LYS A 102 6.14 13.71 14.88
CA LYS A 102 7.30 12.91 15.33
C LYS A 102 6.95 11.73 16.24
N ASN A 103 5.88 11.83 17.02
CA ASN A 103 5.46 10.81 18.00
C ASN A 103 4.23 10.03 17.54
N ASP A 104 3.84 10.15 16.27
CA ASP A 104 2.75 9.40 15.68
C ASP A 104 3.30 8.21 14.89
N ASN A 105 3.11 7.02 15.44
CA ASN A 105 3.56 5.77 14.83
C ASN A 105 2.55 5.21 13.80
N GLU A 106 1.36 5.79 13.68
CA GLU A 106 0.32 5.32 12.77
C GLU A 106 -0.35 6.50 12.04
N PRO A 107 0.40 7.32 11.28
CA PRO A 107 -0.18 8.45 10.57
C PRO A 107 -1.04 7.98 9.40
N PHE A 108 -1.97 8.85 8.99
CA PHE A 108 -2.74 8.66 7.77
C PHE A 108 -2.09 9.42 6.62
N ILE A 109 -1.85 8.70 5.53
CA ILE A 109 -1.26 9.25 4.31
C ILE A 109 -2.28 9.11 3.19
N ILE A 110 -2.81 10.22 2.69
CA ILE A 110 -3.79 10.19 1.60
C ILE A 110 -3.06 10.48 0.29
N VAL A 111 -3.13 9.56 -0.67
CA VAL A 111 -2.57 9.76 -2.01
C VAL A 111 -3.70 9.90 -3.02
N GLY A 112 -3.82 11.07 -3.62
CA GLY A 112 -4.78 11.37 -4.69
C GLY A 112 -4.08 11.72 -5.99
N PHE A 113 -4.83 11.67 -7.10
CA PHE A 113 -4.31 11.90 -8.44
C PHE A 113 -5.02 13.09 -9.09
N GLU A 114 -4.28 13.89 -9.86
CA GLU A 114 -4.87 14.91 -10.71
C GLU A 114 -5.76 14.29 -11.79
N ASN A 115 -5.27 13.22 -12.45
CA ASN A 115 -6.13 12.37 -13.27
C ASN A 115 -6.80 11.31 -12.37
N ASN A 116 -7.99 11.63 -11.90
CA ASN A 116 -8.85 10.76 -11.09
C ASN A 116 -10.01 10.17 -11.91
N HIS A 117 -9.84 9.98 -13.22
CA HIS A 117 -10.89 9.39 -14.07
C HIS A 117 -11.01 7.88 -13.89
N ASP A 118 -12.21 7.37 -14.18
CA ASP A 118 -12.52 5.94 -14.26
C ASP A 118 -11.82 5.24 -15.43
N GLY A 119 -11.92 3.92 -15.45
CA GLY A 119 -11.50 3.08 -16.57
C GLY A 119 -10.13 2.44 -16.37
N TYR A 120 -9.98 1.23 -16.90
CA TYR A 120 -8.83 0.38 -16.59
C TYR A 120 -7.49 0.99 -17.01
N SER A 121 -7.43 1.72 -18.13
CA SER A 121 -6.22 2.43 -18.57
C SER A 121 -5.79 3.50 -17.56
N ASN A 122 -6.73 4.20 -16.93
CA ASN A 122 -6.45 5.18 -15.88
C ASN A 122 -6.00 4.49 -14.59
N ILE A 123 -6.62 3.37 -14.19
CA ILE A 123 -6.18 2.58 -13.03
C ILE A 123 -4.69 2.18 -13.15
N LYS A 124 -4.26 1.71 -14.33
CA LYS A 124 -2.85 1.36 -14.57
C LYS A 124 -1.91 2.56 -14.40
N LYS A 125 -2.28 3.71 -14.97
CA LYS A 125 -1.50 4.96 -14.85
C LYS A 125 -1.44 5.44 -13.41
N GLN A 126 -2.56 5.41 -12.71
CA GLN A 126 -2.66 5.79 -11.30
C GLN A 126 -1.83 4.86 -10.41
N ALA A 127 -1.77 3.55 -10.69
CA ALA A 127 -0.90 2.64 -9.96
C ALA A 127 0.60 2.93 -10.21
N SER A 128 0.98 3.29 -11.44
CA SER A 128 2.35 3.73 -11.74
C SER A 128 2.72 5.05 -11.05
N TRP A 129 1.80 6.01 -11.02
CA TRP A 129 1.97 7.25 -10.25
C TRP A 129 2.02 7.01 -8.75
N PHE A 130 1.20 6.08 -8.25
CA PHE A 130 1.23 5.67 -6.87
C PHE A 130 2.56 5.04 -6.50
N ASP A 131 3.17 4.25 -7.39
CA ASP A 131 4.49 3.67 -7.16
C ASP A 131 5.57 4.74 -6.93
N GLN A 132 5.56 5.81 -7.74
CA GLN A 132 6.47 6.96 -7.55
C GLN A 132 6.25 7.66 -6.21
N ALA A 133 4.99 7.87 -5.82
CA ALA A 133 4.64 8.45 -4.53
C ALA A 133 5.05 7.52 -3.36
N PHE A 134 4.84 6.21 -3.50
CA PHE A 134 5.20 5.22 -2.51
C PHE A 134 6.72 5.14 -2.31
N TYR A 135 7.49 5.16 -3.40
CA TYR A 135 8.95 5.24 -3.34
C TYR A 135 9.40 6.47 -2.53
N ALA A 136 8.92 7.67 -2.90
CA ALA A 136 9.26 8.92 -2.21
C ALA A 136 8.88 8.90 -0.72
N LEU A 137 7.70 8.37 -0.39
CA LEU A 137 7.24 8.15 0.98
C LEU A 137 8.16 7.20 1.75
N SER A 138 8.50 6.06 1.15
CA SER A 138 9.32 5.03 1.77
C SER A 138 10.73 5.53 2.06
N GLU A 139 11.26 6.40 1.20
CA GLU A 139 12.56 7.02 1.36
C GLU A 139 12.55 8.17 2.37
N SER A 140 11.46 8.92 2.47
CA SER A 140 11.36 10.04 3.41
C SER A 140 11.09 9.58 4.85
N TYR A 141 10.23 8.57 5.02
CA TYR A 141 9.71 8.18 6.33
C TYR A 141 10.21 6.82 6.83
N LYS A 142 10.96 6.08 6.00
CA LYS A 142 11.65 4.83 6.36
C LYS A 142 10.78 3.82 7.13
N PHE A 143 9.49 3.69 6.80
CA PHE A 143 8.64 2.65 7.40
C PHE A 143 8.99 1.28 6.80
N ASN A 144 8.95 0.24 7.63
CA ASN A 144 9.19 -1.16 7.22
C ASN A 144 7.89 -1.96 7.04
N ASN A 145 6.75 -1.32 7.26
CA ASN A 145 5.44 -1.93 7.11
C ASN A 145 4.39 -0.85 6.92
N PHE A 146 3.22 -1.21 6.39
CA PHE A 146 2.10 -0.28 6.27
C PHE A 146 0.76 -1.01 6.22
N LYS A 147 -0.32 -0.25 6.31
CA LYS A 147 -1.70 -0.68 6.08
C LYS A 147 -2.26 0.11 4.90
N ALA A 148 -3.14 -0.50 4.13
CA ALA A 148 -3.71 0.10 2.94
C ALA A 148 -5.23 0.22 3.08
N PHE A 149 -5.76 1.37 2.66
CA PHE A 149 -7.19 1.61 2.51
C PHE A 149 -7.48 2.12 1.11
N GLY A 150 -8.48 1.55 0.44
CA GLY A 150 -8.92 1.97 -0.88
C GLY A 150 -10.43 2.16 -0.91
N HIS A 151 -10.91 3.32 -1.32
CA HIS A 151 -12.34 3.54 -1.59
C HIS A 151 -12.58 3.50 -3.09
N SER A 152 -13.60 2.77 -3.53
CA SER A 152 -13.96 2.64 -4.95
C SER A 152 -12.74 2.25 -5.80
N ASN A 153 -12.39 3.03 -6.83
CA ASN A 153 -11.19 2.83 -7.66
C ASN A 153 -9.88 2.78 -6.88
N GLY A 154 -9.79 3.40 -5.71
CA GLY A 154 -8.62 3.30 -4.86
C GLY A 154 -8.26 1.86 -4.50
N GLY A 155 -9.26 0.98 -4.34
CA GLY A 155 -9.02 -0.46 -4.14
C GLY A 155 -8.51 -1.17 -5.40
N LEU A 156 -8.93 -0.73 -6.59
CA LEU A 156 -8.41 -1.25 -7.87
C LEU A 156 -6.95 -0.85 -8.08
N ILE A 157 -6.62 0.40 -7.77
CA ILE A 157 -5.24 0.93 -7.82
C ILE A 157 -4.34 0.14 -6.88
N TRP A 158 -4.77 -0.09 -5.63
CA TRP A 158 -4.05 -0.94 -4.69
C TRP A 158 -3.84 -2.36 -5.21
N THR A 159 -4.89 -2.97 -5.75
CA THR A 159 -4.83 -4.35 -6.26
C THR A 159 -3.83 -4.46 -7.40
N TYR A 160 -3.92 -3.54 -8.39
CA TYR A 160 -2.96 -3.48 -9.48
C TYR A 160 -1.53 -3.23 -8.98
N TRP A 161 -1.35 -2.29 -8.04
CA TRP A 161 -0.03 -1.98 -7.52
C TRP A 161 0.61 -3.18 -6.78
N LEU A 162 -0.19 -3.90 -6.00
CA LEU A 162 0.25 -5.12 -5.30
C LEU A 162 0.69 -6.23 -6.27
N GLU A 163 0.02 -6.36 -7.41
CA GLU A 163 0.36 -7.37 -8.41
C GLU A 163 1.58 -7.01 -9.26
N HIS A 164 1.86 -5.72 -9.46
CA HIS A 164 2.82 -5.27 -10.47
C HIS A 164 4.07 -4.55 -9.92
N TYR A 165 3.98 -3.89 -8.77
CA TYR A 165 5.05 -3.01 -8.27
C TYR A 165 5.51 -3.39 -6.86
N TYR A 166 4.65 -4.03 -6.05
CA TYR A 166 5.00 -4.35 -4.67
C TYR A 166 6.24 -5.25 -4.53
N CYS A 167 6.55 -6.08 -5.54
CA CYS A 167 7.74 -6.93 -5.54
C CYS A 167 9.04 -6.14 -5.31
N TYR A 168 9.14 -4.89 -5.79
CA TYR A 168 10.31 -4.02 -5.60
C TYR A 168 10.56 -3.62 -4.14
N TYR A 169 9.54 -3.68 -3.29
CA TYR A 169 9.61 -3.26 -1.89
C TYR A 169 9.48 -4.43 -0.92
N SER A 170 9.02 -5.59 -1.42
CA SER A 170 8.50 -6.67 -0.60
C SER A 170 9.53 -7.24 0.38
N ASP A 171 10.82 -7.15 0.09
CA ASP A 171 11.89 -7.61 0.99
C ASP A 171 12.02 -6.75 2.26
N GLU A 172 11.72 -5.46 2.16
CA GLU A 172 11.99 -4.48 3.22
C GLU A 172 10.72 -3.90 3.86
N ILE A 173 9.63 -3.83 3.10
CA ILE A 173 8.41 -3.16 3.50
C ILE A 173 7.22 -4.13 3.39
N LYS A 174 6.67 -4.53 4.53
CA LYS A 174 5.56 -5.49 4.59
C LYS A 174 4.19 -4.82 4.64
N ILE A 175 3.33 -5.08 3.66
CA ILE A 175 1.92 -4.72 3.79
C ILE A 175 1.25 -5.66 4.81
N LYS A 176 0.64 -5.09 5.84
CA LYS A 176 -0.03 -5.85 6.91
C LYS A 176 -1.48 -6.18 6.53
N ARG A 177 -2.21 -5.16 6.08
CA ARG A 177 -3.65 -5.22 5.86
C ARG A 177 -4.04 -4.35 4.68
N LEU A 178 -5.00 -4.84 3.90
CA LEU A 178 -5.69 -4.07 2.87
C LEU A 178 -7.17 -4.06 3.21
N MET A 179 -7.77 -2.88 3.29
CA MET A 179 -9.22 -2.72 3.38
C MET A 179 -9.72 -1.96 2.16
N THR A 180 -10.66 -2.55 1.43
CA THR A 180 -11.30 -1.93 0.28
C THR A 180 -12.77 -1.66 0.57
N LEU A 181 -13.30 -0.54 0.13
CA LEU A 181 -14.68 -0.13 0.37
C LEU A 181 -15.37 0.23 -0.96
N GLY A 182 -16.40 -0.53 -1.34
CA GLY A 182 -17.16 -0.31 -2.57
C GLY A 182 -16.32 -0.44 -3.84
N THR A 183 -15.28 -1.28 -3.84
CA THR A 183 -14.33 -1.39 -4.96
C THR A 183 -14.92 -2.23 -6.10
N PRO A 184 -15.07 -1.66 -7.30
CA PRO A 184 -15.76 -2.34 -8.41
C PRO A 184 -14.81 -3.26 -9.18
N TYR A 185 -14.47 -4.43 -8.63
CA TYR A 185 -13.51 -5.36 -9.25
C TYR A 185 -13.95 -5.86 -10.63
N ASN A 186 -15.25 -5.82 -10.93
CA ASN A 186 -15.81 -6.13 -12.25
C ASN A 186 -16.45 -4.91 -12.93
N PHE A 187 -16.05 -3.68 -12.57
CA PHE A 187 -16.69 -2.43 -13.01
C PHE A 187 -18.22 -2.46 -12.80
N GLY A 188 -19.00 -2.04 -13.80
CA GLY A 188 -20.46 -2.04 -13.77
C GLY A 188 -21.11 -3.38 -14.14
N GLU A 189 -20.32 -4.44 -14.36
CA GLU A 189 -20.87 -5.76 -14.69
C GLU A 189 -21.55 -6.38 -13.46
N LYS A 190 -22.83 -6.73 -13.63
CA LYS A 190 -23.69 -7.30 -12.57
C LYS A 190 -23.63 -8.81 -12.55
N ASN A 191 -23.32 -9.44 -13.68
CA ASN A 191 -23.20 -10.88 -13.78
C ASN A 191 -21.77 -11.30 -13.44
N ILE A 192 -21.60 -11.96 -12.29
CA ILE A 192 -20.32 -12.45 -11.81
C ILE A 192 -19.64 -13.47 -12.74
N ASN A 193 -20.39 -14.10 -13.64
CA ASN A 193 -19.86 -15.03 -14.62
C ASN A 193 -19.21 -14.33 -15.81
N HIS A 194 -19.65 -13.11 -16.14
CA HIS A 194 -19.05 -12.28 -17.18
C HIS A 194 -17.91 -11.47 -16.58
N LYS A 195 -16.69 -11.74 -17.00
CA LYS A 195 -15.51 -11.08 -16.43
C LYS A 195 -15.07 -9.98 -17.38
N THR A 196 -14.98 -8.76 -16.86
CA THR A 196 -14.33 -7.67 -17.58
C THR A 196 -12.85 -7.98 -17.78
N GLN A 197 -12.24 -7.38 -18.81
CA GLN A 197 -10.80 -7.50 -19.04
C GLN A 197 -9.95 -7.14 -17.80
N MET A 198 -10.41 -6.19 -16.99
CA MET A 198 -9.74 -5.83 -15.74
C MET A 198 -9.76 -6.99 -14.74
N LEU A 199 -10.94 -7.55 -14.46
CA LEU A 199 -11.08 -8.67 -13.52
C LEU A 199 -10.26 -9.88 -13.98
N GLU A 200 -10.28 -10.22 -15.27
CA GLU A 200 -9.49 -11.32 -15.81
C GLU A 200 -7.98 -11.11 -15.58
N ASN A 201 -7.49 -9.89 -15.76
CA ASN A 201 -6.08 -9.58 -15.51
C ASN A 201 -5.71 -9.69 -14.03
N PHE A 202 -6.56 -9.19 -13.11
CA PHE A 202 -6.33 -9.37 -11.67
C PHE A 202 -6.31 -10.85 -11.29
N ILE A 203 -7.26 -11.64 -11.80
CA ILE A 203 -7.29 -13.09 -11.56
C ILE A 203 -6.03 -13.78 -12.11
N LYS A 204 -5.51 -13.32 -13.24
CA LYS A 204 -4.30 -13.86 -13.87
C LYS A 204 -3.04 -13.57 -13.05
N ASN A 205 -2.93 -12.41 -12.42
CA ASN A 205 -1.74 -11.97 -11.67
C ASN A 205 -1.83 -12.22 -10.15
N LYS A 206 -2.93 -12.79 -9.67
CA LYS A 206 -3.20 -12.95 -8.23
C LYS A 206 -2.14 -13.74 -7.45
N ASP A 207 -1.30 -14.53 -8.13
CA ASP A 207 -0.17 -15.24 -7.54
C ASP A 207 0.90 -14.30 -6.99
N LYS A 208 0.99 -13.07 -7.53
CA LYS A 208 1.90 -12.00 -7.10
C LYS A 208 1.50 -11.35 -5.77
N LEU A 209 0.27 -11.58 -5.30
CA LEU A 209 -0.20 -11.00 -4.05
C LEU A 209 0.59 -11.53 -2.84
N PRO A 210 0.87 -10.67 -1.84
CA PRO A 210 1.62 -11.06 -0.66
C PRO A 210 0.87 -12.13 0.16
N LYS A 211 1.50 -13.30 0.36
CA LYS A 211 0.89 -14.43 1.07
C LYS A 211 0.52 -14.13 2.53
N ASN A 212 1.21 -13.19 3.17
CA ASN A 212 0.93 -12.77 4.55
C ASN A 212 -0.13 -11.66 4.69
N LEU A 213 -0.67 -11.15 3.57
CA LEU A 213 -1.65 -10.07 3.57
C LEU A 213 -2.99 -10.51 4.17
N ILE A 214 -3.61 -9.63 4.95
CA ILE A 214 -4.99 -9.77 5.41
C ILE A 214 -5.85 -8.78 4.62
N VAL A 215 -6.90 -9.25 3.95
CA VAL A 215 -7.77 -8.42 3.12
C VAL A 215 -9.18 -8.39 3.70
N TYR A 216 -9.72 -7.17 3.87
CA TYR A 216 -11.11 -6.91 4.20
C TYR A 216 -11.78 -6.19 3.02
N SER A 217 -12.81 -6.78 2.44
CA SER A 217 -13.55 -6.20 1.32
C SER A 217 -14.95 -5.82 1.79
N LEU A 218 -15.21 -4.53 1.90
CA LEU A 218 -16.49 -3.99 2.34
C LEU A 218 -17.32 -3.63 1.12
N SER A 219 -18.53 -4.19 0.99
CA SER A 219 -19.58 -3.67 0.12
C SER A 219 -20.47 -2.71 0.91
N GLY A 220 -20.90 -1.64 0.23
CA GLY A 220 -21.99 -0.79 0.70
C GLY A 220 -23.27 -1.15 -0.05
N GLY A 221 -24.41 -1.04 0.62
CA GLY A 221 -25.70 -1.25 -0.02
C GLY A 221 -26.75 -0.28 0.50
N LYS A 222 -27.27 0.59 -0.37
CA LYS A 222 -28.52 1.33 -0.11
C LYS A 222 -29.72 0.37 -0.18
N ASN A 223 -29.55 -0.70 -0.96
CA ASN A 223 -30.40 -1.88 -1.10
C ASN A 223 -29.50 -3.12 -1.27
N TYR A 224 -30.09 -4.31 -1.44
CA TYR A 224 -29.38 -5.60 -1.54
C TYR A 224 -28.49 -5.77 -2.80
N GLU A 225 -28.44 -4.80 -3.71
CA GLU A 225 -27.85 -4.99 -5.06
C GLU A 225 -26.77 -3.96 -5.40
N SER A 226 -26.76 -2.78 -4.76
CA SER A 226 -25.85 -1.70 -5.10
C SER A 226 -25.74 -0.61 -4.02
N ASP A 227 -24.59 0.08 -3.99
CA ASP A 227 -24.40 1.36 -3.29
C ASP A 227 -24.90 2.58 -4.09
N GLY A 228 -25.63 2.35 -5.18
CA GLY A 228 -26.13 3.36 -6.11
C GLY A 228 -25.23 3.63 -7.31
N ILE A 229 -23.97 3.15 -7.31
CA ILE A 229 -23.02 3.29 -8.43
C ILE A 229 -22.42 1.95 -8.82
N VAL A 230 -22.05 1.13 -7.85
CA VAL A 230 -21.36 -0.14 -8.04
C VAL A 230 -22.29 -1.31 -7.70
N PRO A 231 -22.42 -2.33 -8.57
CA PRO A 231 -23.14 -3.55 -8.23
C PRO A 231 -22.41 -4.34 -7.13
N GLU A 232 -23.15 -4.89 -6.16
CA GLU A 232 -22.54 -5.73 -5.10
C GLU A 232 -21.81 -6.94 -5.71
N ALA A 233 -22.33 -7.52 -6.79
CA ALA A 233 -21.67 -8.59 -7.54
C ALA A 233 -20.27 -8.21 -8.04
N SER A 234 -20.06 -6.94 -8.42
CA SER A 234 -18.77 -6.41 -8.85
C SER A 234 -17.79 -6.31 -7.68
N VAL A 235 -18.25 -5.90 -6.50
CA VAL A 235 -17.44 -5.90 -5.28
C VAL A 235 -17.10 -7.33 -4.84
N ALA A 236 -18.09 -8.22 -4.86
CA ALA A 236 -17.96 -9.63 -4.49
C ALA A 236 -16.97 -10.39 -5.40
N ALA A 237 -16.75 -9.92 -6.63
CA ALA A 237 -15.76 -10.50 -7.54
C ALA A 237 -14.32 -10.44 -6.98
N GLY A 238 -14.04 -9.58 -5.99
CA GLY A 238 -12.76 -9.57 -5.28
C GLY A 238 -12.37 -10.93 -4.70
N LYS A 239 -13.34 -11.80 -4.39
CA LYS A 239 -13.08 -13.16 -3.90
C LYS A 239 -12.22 -13.99 -4.86
N TYR A 240 -12.37 -13.82 -6.18
CA TYR A 240 -11.58 -14.57 -7.18
C TYR A 240 -10.12 -14.13 -7.26
N ILE A 241 -9.83 -12.92 -6.78
CA ILE A 241 -8.50 -12.32 -6.72
C ILE A 241 -7.80 -12.76 -5.42
N PHE A 242 -8.47 -12.62 -4.27
CA PHE A 242 -7.79 -12.76 -2.97
C PHE A 242 -7.94 -14.14 -2.31
N GLN A 243 -9.06 -14.85 -2.49
CA GLN A 243 -9.24 -16.15 -1.81
C GLN A 243 -8.16 -17.14 -2.25
N ASN A 244 -7.61 -17.86 -1.27
CA ASN A 244 -6.49 -18.79 -1.45
C ASN A 244 -5.19 -18.16 -1.99
N GLN A 245 -5.09 -16.83 -2.04
CA GLN A 245 -3.87 -16.12 -2.44
C GLN A 245 -3.20 -15.37 -1.29
N VAL A 246 -4.01 -14.81 -0.39
CA VAL A 246 -3.56 -14.05 0.78
C VAL A 246 -3.85 -14.83 2.07
N LYS A 247 -3.31 -14.38 3.22
CA LYS A 247 -3.44 -15.06 4.51
C LYS A 247 -4.90 -15.23 4.93
N SER A 248 -5.71 -14.20 4.71
CA SER A 248 -7.15 -14.28 4.92
C SER A 248 -7.86 -13.21 4.10
N TYR A 249 -9.00 -13.58 3.52
CA TYR A 249 -9.92 -12.67 2.84
C TYR A 249 -11.26 -12.69 3.58
N THR A 250 -11.76 -11.53 3.97
CA THR A 250 -13.08 -11.38 4.61
C THR A 250 -13.90 -10.37 3.83
N ALA A 251 -15.04 -10.81 3.31
CA ALA A 251 -16.04 -9.91 2.73
C ALA A 251 -17.04 -9.50 3.82
N MET A 252 -17.41 -8.22 3.86
CA MET A 252 -18.39 -7.67 4.80
C MET A 252 -19.35 -6.78 4.03
N THR A 253 -20.65 -6.93 4.28
CA THR A 253 -21.65 -6.00 3.76
C THR A 253 -22.03 -5.02 4.86
N VAL A 254 -21.96 -3.72 4.57
CA VAL A 254 -22.35 -2.66 5.48
C VAL A 254 -23.63 -2.02 4.94
N THR A 255 -24.72 -2.16 5.71
CA THR A 255 -26.06 -1.69 5.35
C THR A 255 -26.53 -0.59 6.31
N GLY A 256 -27.15 0.48 5.80
CA GLY A 256 -27.75 1.52 6.65
C GLY A 256 -28.06 2.82 5.91
N VAL A 257 -28.58 3.80 6.66
CA VAL A 257 -28.70 5.20 6.21
C VAL A 257 -27.27 5.72 5.92
N GLU A 258 -27.06 6.48 4.84
CA GLU A 258 -25.73 6.88 4.33
C GLU A 258 -24.89 5.71 3.75
N ALA A 259 -25.53 4.82 2.98
CA ALA A 259 -24.86 3.80 2.18
C ALA A 259 -24.67 4.18 0.70
N ASP A 260 -24.88 5.46 0.35
CA ASP A 260 -24.58 5.98 -0.98
C ASP A 260 -23.05 5.92 -1.24
N HIS A 261 -22.65 5.54 -2.45
CA HIS A 261 -21.25 5.26 -2.83
C HIS A 261 -20.24 6.34 -2.38
N SER A 262 -20.62 7.63 -2.46
CA SER A 262 -19.78 8.75 -2.05
C SER A 262 -19.63 8.93 -0.53
N ASP A 263 -20.61 8.46 0.23
CA ASP A 263 -20.76 8.74 1.66
C ASP A 263 -20.35 7.54 2.52
N LEU A 264 -20.17 6.36 1.90
CA LEU A 264 -19.68 5.16 2.56
C LEU A 264 -18.45 5.38 3.46
N PRO A 265 -17.42 6.17 3.09
CA PRO A 265 -16.29 6.42 3.98
C PRO A 265 -16.67 7.13 5.29
N GLN A 266 -17.81 7.82 5.35
CA GLN A 266 -18.27 8.60 6.50
C GLN A 266 -19.26 7.82 7.37
N ASN A 267 -19.71 6.66 6.89
CA ASN A 267 -20.68 5.80 7.57
C ASN A 267 -20.13 5.29 8.92
N LYS A 268 -20.90 5.45 9.99
CA LYS A 268 -20.49 5.06 11.36
C LYS A 268 -20.12 3.58 11.49
N GLN A 269 -20.75 2.69 10.73
CA GLN A 269 -20.40 1.27 10.74
C GLN A 269 -19.06 1.03 10.02
N VAL A 270 -18.83 1.68 8.88
CA VAL A 270 -17.53 1.64 8.18
C VAL A 270 -16.41 2.12 9.10
N ILE A 271 -16.63 3.21 9.83
CA ILE A 271 -15.65 3.75 10.79
C ILE A 271 -15.33 2.73 11.89
N LYS A 272 -16.34 2.05 12.44
CA LYS A 272 -16.12 0.98 13.43
C LYS A 272 -15.30 -0.17 12.85
N VAL A 273 -15.62 -0.59 11.62
CA VAL A 273 -14.88 -1.66 10.93
C VAL A 273 -13.43 -1.24 10.67
N ILE A 274 -13.18 0.00 10.24
CA ILE A 274 -11.82 0.54 10.07
C ILE A 274 -11.06 0.52 11.40
N LYS A 275 -11.66 1.01 12.49
CA LYS A 275 -11.03 1.00 13.82
C LYS A 275 -10.67 -0.44 14.25
N GLN A 276 -11.62 -1.36 14.18
CA GLN A 276 -11.46 -2.73 14.68
C GLN A 276 -10.53 -3.60 13.81
N TYR A 277 -10.63 -3.51 12.49
CA TYR A 277 -9.99 -4.46 11.58
C TYR A 277 -8.77 -3.90 10.86
N LEU A 278 -8.74 -2.59 10.59
CA LEU A 278 -7.59 -1.94 9.95
C LEU A 278 -6.59 -1.42 11.00
N LEU A 279 -7.06 -0.54 11.90
CA LEU A 279 -6.21 0.20 12.83
C LEU A 279 -5.77 -0.65 14.03
N GLU A 280 -6.70 -1.26 14.75
CA GLU A 280 -6.36 -1.95 16.00
C GLU A 280 -5.40 -3.13 15.74
N PRO A 281 -4.38 -3.31 16.60
CA PRO A 281 -3.69 -4.58 16.68
C PRO A 281 -4.71 -5.59 17.20
N ARG A 282 -5.10 -6.56 16.35
CA ARG A 282 -5.94 -7.69 16.74
C ARG A 282 -5.39 -8.21 18.08
N LYS A 283 -6.10 -7.99 19.19
CA LYS A 283 -5.89 -8.81 20.39
C LYS A 283 -6.11 -10.22 19.87
N LEU A 284 -5.07 -11.05 19.91
CA LEU A 284 -5.22 -12.48 19.65
C LEU A 284 -6.32 -12.93 20.62
N SER A 285 -7.52 -13.12 20.11
CA SER A 285 -8.56 -13.78 20.88
C SER A 285 -7.99 -15.16 21.20
N GLU A 286 -7.82 -15.43 22.49
CA GLU A 286 -7.55 -16.77 22.98
C GLU A 286 -8.56 -17.74 22.36
N PRO A 287 -8.15 -18.99 22.06
CA PRO A 287 -9.09 -19.97 21.54
C PRO A 287 -10.27 -20.05 22.50
N GLN A 288 -11.49 -19.82 21.99
CA GLN A 288 -12.68 -20.14 22.76
C GLN A 288 -12.58 -21.61 23.13
N ASN A 289 -12.38 -21.86 24.43
CA ASN A 289 -12.50 -23.16 25.04
C ASN A 289 -13.90 -23.66 24.71
N THR A 290 -14.00 -24.55 23.71
CA THR A 290 -15.22 -25.30 23.47
C THR A 290 -15.39 -26.16 24.70
N GLY A 291 -16.35 -25.75 25.54
CA GLY A 291 -16.73 -26.48 26.73
C GLY A 291 -16.98 -27.93 26.35
N GLN A 292 -16.17 -28.82 26.91
CA GLN A 292 -16.52 -30.23 27.01
C GLN A 292 -17.88 -30.30 27.70
N ALA A 293 -18.92 -30.66 26.95
CA ALA A 293 -20.12 -31.22 27.52
C ALA A 293 -19.73 -32.57 28.16
N LYS A 294 -19.38 -32.53 29.44
CA LYS A 294 -19.48 -33.70 30.32
C LYS A 294 -20.94 -33.84 30.71
N GLY A 295 -21.48 -35.03 30.47
CA GLY A 295 -22.90 -35.32 30.60
C GLY A 295 -23.45 -35.24 32.02
N GLN A 296 -24.78 -35.20 32.05
CA GLN A 296 -25.64 -36.02 32.88
C GLN A 296 -26.81 -36.46 31.99
#